data_AF-A0AAU3QCK4-F1
#
_entry.id   AF-A0AAU3QCK4-F1
#
_cell.length_a   1.000
_cell.length_b   1.000
_cell.length_c   1.000
_cell.angle_alpha   90.00
_cell.angle_beta   90.00
_cell.angle_gamma   90.00
#
_symmetry.space_group_name_H-M   'P 1'
#
loop_
_entity.id
_entity.type
_entity.pdbx_description
1 polymer ?
#
loop_
_entity_poly.entity_id
_entity_poly.type
_entity_poly.pdbx_seq_one_letter_code
_entity_poly.pdbx_strand_id
1 'polypeptide(L)'
;MGEIRATDVVTGACNALVAGLDSPALRMLAACTRAEADHVVPDLLPPALDELGLTFHPVGSLAGQEAAARALAARMLAGELTPRELVFRIHQRFGHELPLAARLADLDDEYDILEYGDRTPAKVDAEVLAEAFLLTQHPRVTPEPTDPLT
;
A
#
# COMPACT_ATOMS: atom_id res chain seq x y z
N MET A 1 14.45 -4.39 2.46
CA MET A 1 14.10 -5.13 1.24
C MET A 1 12.65 -4.83 0.91
N GLY A 2 12.33 -4.47 -0.34
CA GLY A 2 10.94 -4.30 -0.75
C GLY A 2 10.20 -5.63 -0.64
N GLU A 3 9.07 -5.66 0.05
CA GLU A 3 8.28 -6.88 0.29
C GLU A 3 7.74 -7.54 -0.99
N ILE A 4 7.77 -6.85 -2.13
CA ILE A 4 7.23 -7.32 -3.42
C ILE A 4 8.39 -7.64 -4.36
N ARG A 5 8.45 -8.88 -4.87
CA ARG A 5 9.42 -9.27 -5.89
C ARG A 5 8.97 -8.75 -7.26
N ALA A 6 9.90 -8.55 -8.18
CA ALA A 6 9.56 -8.18 -9.56
C ALA A 6 8.56 -9.18 -10.20
N THR A 7 8.64 -10.46 -9.84
CA THR A 7 7.69 -11.49 -10.29
C THR A 7 6.27 -11.30 -9.77
N ASP A 8 6.11 -10.71 -8.58
CA ASP A 8 4.80 -10.42 -8.00
C ASP A 8 4.15 -9.24 -8.73
N VAL A 9 4.96 -8.28 -9.19
CA VAL A 9 4.51 -7.17 -10.06
C VAL A 9 3.98 -7.72 -11.39
N VAL A 10 4.70 -8.66 -12.02
CA VAL A 10 4.22 -9.34 -13.25
C VAL A 10 2.89 -10.05 -13.00
N THR A 11 2.76 -10.77 -11.88
CA THR A 11 1.51 -11.44 -11.51
C THR A 11 0.37 -10.44 -11.31
N GLY A 12 0.66 -9.30 -10.67
CA GLY A 12 -0.28 -8.19 -10.52
C GLY A 12 -0.72 -7.62 -11.87
N ALA A 13 0.18 -7.48 -12.82
CA ALA A 13 -0.13 -7.04 -14.18
C ALA A 13 -1.09 -8.01 -14.89
N CYS A 14 -0.85 -9.32 -14.79
CA CYS A 14 -1.76 -10.34 -15.32
C CYS A 14 -3.17 -10.23 -14.69
N ASN A 15 -3.24 -10.05 -13.37
CA ASN A 15 -4.52 -9.90 -12.67
C ASN A 15 -5.26 -8.62 -13.10
N ALA A 16 -4.55 -7.52 -13.30
CA ALA A 16 -5.11 -6.26 -13.79
C ALA A 16 -5.70 -6.41 -15.20
N LEU A 17 -5.02 -7.13 -16.11
CA LEU A 17 -5.55 -7.46 -17.43
C LEU A 17 -6.82 -8.31 -17.34
N VAL A 18 -6.84 -9.33 -16.46
CA VAL A 18 -8.04 -10.15 -16.22
C VAL A 18 -9.20 -9.32 -15.66
N ALA A 19 -8.90 -8.27 -14.90
CA ALA A 19 -9.88 -7.32 -14.39
C ALA A 19 -10.33 -6.26 -15.42
N GLY A 20 -9.79 -6.28 -16.64
CA GLY A 20 -10.19 -5.39 -17.74
C GLY A 20 -9.44 -4.06 -17.81
N LEU A 21 -8.43 -3.85 -16.96
CA LEU A 21 -7.49 -2.75 -17.10
C LEU A 21 -6.54 -3.14 -18.24
N ASP A 22 -6.80 -2.74 -19.48
CA ASP A 22 -5.97 -3.08 -20.65
C ASP A 22 -5.26 -1.83 -21.17
N SER A 23 -3.95 -1.78 -20.97
CA SER A 23 -3.08 -0.73 -21.49
C SER A 23 -1.80 -1.32 -22.12
N PRO A 24 -1.13 -0.61 -23.05
CA PRO A 24 0.08 -1.10 -23.70
C PRO A 24 1.22 -1.48 -22.74
N ALA A 25 1.59 -0.61 -21.81
CA ALA A 25 2.68 -0.88 -20.88
C ALA A 25 2.31 -2.00 -19.88
N LEU A 26 1.03 -2.08 -19.49
CA LEU A 26 0.56 -3.18 -18.63
C LEU A 26 0.64 -4.55 -19.32
N ARG A 27 0.30 -4.63 -20.62
CA ARG A 27 0.47 -5.85 -21.41
C ARG A 27 1.94 -6.26 -21.52
N MET A 28 2.85 -5.29 -21.72
CA MET A 28 4.29 -5.57 -21.73
C MET A 28 4.77 -6.07 -20.37
N LEU A 29 4.31 -5.46 -19.27
CA LEU A 29 4.64 -5.87 -17.91
C LEU A 29 4.14 -7.28 -17.58
N ALA A 30 2.93 -7.63 -18.03
CA ALA A 30 2.37 -8.98 -17.88
C ALA A 30 3.09 -10.04 -18.72
N ALA A 31 3.73 -9.63 -19.83
CA ALA A 31 4.48 -10.52 -20.70
C ALA A 31 5.91 -10.81 -20.18
N CYS A 32 6.38 -10.08 -19.16
CA CYS A 32 7.72 -10.26 -18.60
C CYS A 32 7.92 -11.68 -18.06
N THR A 33 9.02 -12.33 -18.45
CA THR A 33 9.40 -13.62 -17.88
C THR A 33 10.01 -13.46 -16.49
N ARG A 34 10.00 -14.53 -15.69
CA ARG A 34 10.69 -14.56 -14.39
C ARG A 34 12.20 -14.25 -14.50
N ALA A 35 12.83 -14.60 -15.62
CA ALA A 35 14.26 -14.36 -15.83
C ALA A 35 14.58 -12.89 -16.11
N GLU A 36 13.64 -12.16 -16.72
CA GLU A 36 13.83 -10.76 -17.11
C GLU A 36 13.23 -9.79 -16.10
N ALA A 37 12.32 -10.26 -15.23
CA ALA A 37 11.53 -9.43 -14.33
C ALA A 37 12.38 -8.43 -13.52
N ASP A 38 13.50 -8.87 -12.94
CA ASP A 38 14.34 -7.99 -12.10
C ASP A 38 14.97 -6.82 -12.89
N HIS A 39 15.13 -6.95 -14.21
CA HIS A 39 15.73 -5.92 -15.06
C HIS A 39 14.68 -5.08 -15.79
N VAL A 40 13.58 -5.69 -16.21
CA VAL A 40 12.58 -5.04 -17.08
C VAL A 40 11.48 -4.35 -16.29
N VAL A 41 11.11 -4.89 -15.12
CA VAL A 41 10.04 -4.30 -14.29
C VAL A 41 10.34 -2.85 -13.86
N PRO A 42 11.57 -2.48 -13.44
CA PRO A 42 11.88 -1.09 -13.08
C PRO A 42 11.56 -0.08 -14.19
N ASP A 43 11.76 -0.46 -15.45
CA ASP A 43 11.54 0.41 -16.60
C ASP A 43 10.08 0.43 -17.07
N LEU A 44 9.37 -0.71 -16.95
CA LEU A 44 7.97 -0.84 -17.39
C LEU A 44 6.94 -0.45 -16.34
N LEU A 45 7.29 -0.49 -15.05
CA LEU A 45 6.34 -0.19 -13.97
C LEU A 45 5.89 1.28 -13.99
N PRO A 46 6.76 2.30 -14.10
CA PRO A 46 6.33 3.69 -14.14
C PRO A 46 5.32 4.01 -15.28
N PRO A 47 5.58 3.66 -16.56
CA PRO A 47 4.60 3.93 -17.62
C PRO A 47 3.31 3.11 -17.46
N ALA A 48 3.38 1.87 -16.94
CA ALA A 48 2.17 1.09 -16.68
C ALA A 48 1.28 1.73 -15.59
N LEU A 49 1.87 2.31 -14.56
CA LEU A 49 1.11 3.04 -13.54
C LEU A 49 0.51 4.33 -14.11
N ASP A 50 1.28 5.09 -14.89
CA ASP A 50 0.81 6.33 -15.52
C ASP A 50 -0.39 6.09 -16.45
N GLU A 51 -0.33 5.07 -17.31
CA GLU A 51 -1.45 4.69 -18.19
C GLU A 51 -2.72 4.29 -17.42
N LEU A 52 -2.57 3.77 -16.21
CA LEU A 52 -3.69 3.42 -15.31
C LEU A 52 -4.16 4.58 -14.42
N GLY A 53 -3.55 5.77 -14.57
CA GLY A 53 -3.82 6.93 -13.71
C GLY A 53 -3.33 6.75 -12.27
N LEU A 54 -2.35 5.87 -12.05
CA LEU A 54 -1.73 5.59 -10.76
C LEU A 54 -0.42 6.36 -10.62
N THR A 55 -0.20 6.96 -9.45
CA THR A 55 1.05 7.67 -9.16
C THR A 55 2.16 6.69 -8.81
N PHE A 56 3.27 6.75 -9.54
CA PHE A 56 4.50 6.10 -9.14
C PHE A 56 5.23 6.95 -8.10
N HIS A 57 5.39 6.43 -6.89
CA HIS A 57 6.12 7.10 -5.82
C HIS A 57 7.57 6.61 -5.76
N PRO A 58 8.56 7.52 -5.68
CA PRO A 58 9.95 7.13 -5.49
C PRO A 58 10.13 6.26 -4.24
N VAL A 59 11.05 5.30 -4.32
CA VAL A 59 11.38 4.40 -3.20
C VAL A 59 11.78 5.23 -1.98
N GLY A 60 11.16 4.94 -0.84
CA GLY A 60 11.44 5.60 0.44
C GLY A 60 10.78 6.98 0.60
N SER A 61 10.13 7.52 -0.42
CA SER A 61 9.40 8.80 -0.29
C SER A 61 8.26 8.73 0.71
N LEU A 62 8.02 9.82 1.45
CA LEU A 62 6.90 9.92 2.40
C LEU A 62 5.56 9.61 1.72
N ALA A 63 5.31 10.19 0.54
CA ALA A 63 4.10 9.93 -0.22
C ALA A 63 3.94 8.43 -0.59
N GLY A 64 5.04 7.74 -0.91
CA GLY A 64 5.02 6.30 -1.15
C GLY A 64 4.73 5.48 0.11
N GLN A 65 5.27 5.89 1.25
CA GLN A 65 4.98 5.26 2.54
C GLN A 65 3.50 5.43 2.93
N GLU A 66 2.96 6.65 2.79
CA GLU A 66 1.53 6.92 3.01
C GLU A 66 0.64 6.13 2.05
N ALA A 67 1.00 6.08 0.76
CA ALA A 67 0.26 5.30 -0.23
C ALA A 67 0.26 3.80 0.13
N ALA A 68 1.39 3.26 0.59
CA ALA A 68 1.49 1.88 1.05
C ALA A 68 0.63 1.62 2.29
N ALA A 69 0.62 2.53 3.27
CA ALA A 69 -0.23 2.41 4.46
C ALA A 69 -1.73 2.41 4.07
N ARG A 70 -2.16 3.30 3.18
CA ARG A 70 -3.53 3.33 2.64
C ARG A 70 -3.88 2.04 1.90
N ALA A 71 -2.95 1.50 1.12
CA ALA A 71 -3.16 0.24 0.39
C ALA A 71 -3.33 -0.94 1.34
N LEU A 72 -2.54 -1.03 2.42
CA LEU A 72 -2.73 -2.06 3.45
C LEU A 72 -4.09 -1.94 4.14
N ALA A 73 -4.51 -0.73 4.50
CA ALA A 73 -5.84 -0.50 5.08
C ALA A 73 -6.97 -0.90 4.11
N ALA A 74 -6.87 -0.53 2.82
CA ALA A 74 -7.84 -0.94 1.81
C ALA A 74 -7.95 -2.46 1.67
N ARG A 75 -6.81 -3.18 1.73
CA ARG A 75 -6.78 -4.65 1.70
C ARG A 75 -7.45 -5.27 2.93
N MET A 76 -7.24 -4.70 4.11
CA MET A 76 -7.96 -5.13 5.32
C MET A 76 -9.47 -4.91 5.18
N LEU A 77 -9.90 -3.75 4.68
CA LEU A 77 -11.31 -3.44 4.44
C LEU A 77 -11.94 -4.35 3.37
N ALA A 78 -11.15 -4.83 2.41
CA ALA A 78 -11.56 -5.83 1.43
C ALA A 78 -11.60 -7.28 1.98
N GLY A 79 -11.20 -7.49 3.25
CA GLY A 79 -11.17 -8.79 3.90
C GLY A 79 -9.93 -9.64 3.57
N GLU A 80 -8.91 -9.06 2.93
CA GLU A 80 -7.66 -9.77 2.61
C GLU A 80 -6.70 -9.85 3.79
N LEU A 81 -6.84 -8.96 4.77
CA LEU A 81 -6.02 -8.89 5.98
C LEU A 81 -6.93 -8.82 7.20
N THR A 82 -6.52 -9.47 8.30
CA THR A 82 -7.17 -9.27 9.60
C THR A 82 -6.74 -7.91 10.19
N PRO A 83 -7.48 -7.36 11.17
CA PRO A 83 -7.06 -6.13 11.85
C PRO A 83 -5.67 -6.25 12.49
N ARG A 84 -5.38 -7.37 13.17
CA ARG A 84 -4.06 -7.67 13.74
C ARG A 84 -2.96 -7.69 12.67
N GLU A 85 -3.21 -8.30 11.51
CA GLU A 85 -2.24 -8.35 10.42
C GLU A 85 -1.97 -6.97 9.82
N LEU A 86 -2.98 -6.11 9.73
CA LEU A 86 -2.82 -4.73 9.28
C LEU A 86 -1.87 -3.96 10.20
N VAL A 87 -2.17 -3.91 11.50
CA VAL A 87 -1.38 -3.12 12.46
C VAL A 87 0.04 -3.66 12.60
N PHE A 88 0.22 -4.97 12.60
CA PHE A 88 1.53 -5.61 12.62
C PHE A 88 2.39 -5.20 11.42
N ARG A 89 1.82 -5.22 10.20
CA ARG A 89 2.56 -4.80 8.99
C ARG A 89 2.87 -3.31 8.98
N ILE A 90 1.94 -2.48 9.43
CA ILE A 90 2.15 -1.03 9.57
C ILE A 90 3.32 -0.78 10.53
N HIS A 91 3.26 -1.39 11.71
CA HIS A 91 4.26 -1.20 12.76
C HIS A 91 5.63 -1.72 12.33
N GLN A 92 5.71 -2.95 11.79
CA GLN A 92 6.95 -3.53 11.28
C GLN A 92 7.60 -2.65 10.19
N ARG A 93 6.78 -2.05 9.32
CA ARG A 93 7.27 -1.33 8.15
C ARG A 93 7.67 0.11 8.45
N PHE A 94 6.90 0.80 9.28
CA PHE A 94 7.00 2.25 9.46
C PHE A 94 7.35 2.65 10.91
N GLY A 95 7.33 1.71 11.85
CA GLY A 95 7.41 2.04 13.27
C GLY A 95 6.29 3.00 13.67
N HIS A 96 6.61 3.90 14.59
CA HIS A 96 5.79 5.07 14.93
C HIS A 96 6.21 6.33 14.13
N GLU A 97 7.11 6.20 13.15
CA GLU A 97 7.70 7.35 12.45
C GLU A 97 6.80 7.94 11.37
N LEU A 98 5.84 7.16 10.84
CA LEU A 98 4.89 7.63 9.84
C LEU A 98 3.67 8.27 10.53
N PRO A 99 3.53 9.61 10.56
CA PRO A 99 2.52 10.27 11.38
C PRO A 99 1.09 9.87 11.00
N LEU A 100 0.86 9.66 9.70
CA LEU A 100 -0.43 9.23 9.17
C LEU A 100 -0.88 7.85 9.68
N ALA A 101 0.06 6.98 10.05
CA ALA A 101 -0.20 5.61 10.49
C ALA A 101 0.18 5.35 11.95
N ALA A 102 0.62 6.38 12.70
CA ALA A 102 1.11 6.23 14.06
C ALA A 102 0.07 5.57 14.98
N ARG A 103 -1.21 5.94 14.85
CA ARG A 103 -2.28 5.33 15.65
C ARG A 103 -2.45 3.83 15.38
N LEU A 104 -2.25 3.39 14.13
CA LEU A 104 -2.28 1.96 13.79
C LEU A 104 -1.07 1.22 14.36
N ALA A 105 0.11 1.86 14.44
CA ALA A 105 1.26 1.29 15.11
C ALA A 105 1.02 1.14 16.63
N ASP A 106 0.46 2.17 17.29
CA ASP A 106 0.10 2.10 18.71
C ASP A 106 -0.89 0.95 19.00
N LEU A 107 -1.83 0.70 18.08
CA LEU A 107 -2.79 -0.40 18.21
C LEU A 107 -2.13 -1.78 18.10
N ASP A 108 -0.99 -1.91 17.41
CA ASP A 108 -0.20 -3.15 17.41
C ASP A 108 0.39 -3.43 18.80
N ASP A 109 0.96 -2.41 19.44
CA ASP A 109 1.46 -2.50 20.82
C ASP A 109 0.32 -2.84 21.80
N GLU A 110 -0.87 -2.27 21.59
CA GLU A 110 -2.04 -2.56 22.44
C GLU A 110 -2.43 -4.04 22.41
N TYR A 111 -2.32 -4.70 21.25
CA TYR A 111 -2.57 -6.14 21.17
C TYR A 111 -1.54 -6.95 21.98
N ASP A 112 -0.28 -6.51 22.03
CA ASP A 112 0.79 -7.21 22.76
C ASP A 112 0.61 -7.16 24.28
N ILE A 113 -0.12 -6.16 24.77
CA ILE A 113 -0.38 -5.97 26.22
C ILE A 113 -1.78 -6.39 26.67
N LEU A 114 -2.59 -7.01 25.78
CA LEU A 114 -3.98 -7.40 26.12
C LEU A 114 -4.06 -8.30 27.36
N GLU A 115 -3.06 -9.17 27.57
CA GLU A 115 -3.03 -10.06 28.74
C GLU A 115 -2.81 -9.33 30.08
N TYR A 116 -2.37 -8.06 30.03
CA TYR A 116 -2.12 -7.21 31.20
C TYR A 116 -3.18 -6.11 31.39
N GLY A 117 -4.16 -6.00 30.50
CA GLY A 117 -5.14 -4.91 30.48
C GLY A 117 -6.60 -5.36 30.53
N ASP A 118 -7.50 -4.40 30.72
CA ASP A 118 -8.95 -4.62 30.73
C ASP A 118 -9.58 -4.61 29.32
N ARG A 119 -8.76 -4.45 28.28
CA ARG A 119 -9.23 -4.37 26.89
C ARG A 119 -9.42 -5.77 26.32
N THR A 120 -10.37 -5.89 25.40
CA THR A 120 -10.63 -7.14 24.67
C THR A 120 -10.10 -7.04 23.25
N PRO A 121 -9.73 -8.16 22.61
CA PRO A 121 -9.34 -8.18 21.20
C PRO A 121 -10.37 -7.50 20.29
N ALA A 122 -11.66 -7.78 20.50
CA ALA A 122 -12.74 -7.21 19.72
C ALA A 122 -12.83 -5.67 19.81
N LYS A 123 -12.44 -5.08 20.95
CA LYS A 123 -12.38 -3.62 21.08
C LYS A 123 -11.23 -3.03 20.27
N VAL A 124 -10.06 -3.68 20.29
CA VAL A 124 -8.91 -3.25 19.48
C VAL A 124 -9.21 -3.44 17.99
N ASP A 125 -9.81 -4.56 17.58
CA ASP A 125 -10.26 -4.81 16.21
C ASP A 125 -11.17 -3.68 15.70
N ALA A 126 -12.14 -3.23 16.52
CA ALA A 126 -13.06 -2.17 16.16
C ALA A 126 -12.36 -0.80 15.98
N GLU A 127 -11.35 -0.50 16.79
CA GLU A 127 -10.55 0.72 16.65
C GLU A 127 -9.65 0.66 15.41
N VAL A 128 -9.03 -0.49 15.14
CA VAL A 128 -8.27 -0.70 13.89
C VAL A 128 -9.16 -0.49 12.67
N LEU A 129 -10.39 -1.02 12.70
CA LEU A 129 -11.35 -0.83 11.61
C LEU A 129 -11.67 0.65 11.38
N ALA A 130 -11.92 1.41 12.46
CA ALA A 130 -12.19 2.84 12.37
C ALA A 130 -11.01 3.62 11.77
N GLU A 131 -9.79 3.35 12.24
CA GLU A 131 -8.57 3.98 11.73
C GLU A 131 -8.29 3.62 10.27
N ALA A 132 -8.52 2.37 9.86
CA ALA A 132 -8.39 1.94 8.47
C ALA A 132 -9.40 2.67 7.55
N PHE A 133 -10.63 2.87 8.01
CA PHE A 133 -11.61 3.67 7.27
C PHE A 133 -11.17 5.13 7.13
N LEU A 134 -10.71 5.76 8.21
CA LEU A 134 -10.22 7.14 8.15
C LEU A 134 -9.04 7.26 7.18
N LEU A 135 -8.08 6.35 7.26
CA LEU A 135 -6.89 6.32 6.43
C LEU A 135 -7.20 6.24 4.93
N THR A 136 -8.21 5.46 4.56
CA THR A 136 -8.64 5.29 3.16
C THR A 136 -9.53 6.43 2.65
N GLN A 137 -10.22 7.16 3.54
CA GLN A 137 -11.05 8.32 3.18
C GLN A 137 -10.25 9.62 3.04
N HIS A 138 -9.05 9.71 3.63
CA HIS A 138 -8.20 10.89 3.51
C HIS A 138 -7.83 11.15 2.03
N PRO A 139 -8.17 12.32 1.47
CA PRO A 139 -7.92 12.61 0.06
C PRO A 139 -6.42 12.58 -0.25
N ARG A 140 -6.07 11.98 -1.39
CA ARG A 140 -4.74 12.11 -2.00
C ARG A 140 -4.53 13.61 -2.24
N VAL A 141 -3.63 14.25 -1.52
CA VAL A 141 -3.27 15.64 -1.82
C VAL A 141 -2.62 15.64 -3.21
N THR A 142 -3.35 16.11 -4.21
CA THR A 142 -2.79 16.42 -5.53
C THR A 142 -1.80 17.57 -5.37
N PRO A 143 -0.57 17.46 -5.90
CA PRO A 143 0.30 18.62 -5.98
C PRO A 143 -0.37 19.71 -6.84
N GLU A 144 -0.35 20.95 -6.36
CA GLU A 144 -0.81 22.11 -7.14
C GLU A 144 -0.04 22.17 -8.48
N PRO A 145 -0.70 22.51 -9.60
CA PRO A 145 0.00 22.76 -10.84
C PRO A 145 0.88 24.00 -10.67
N THR A 146 2.19 23.81 -10.68
CA THR A 146 3.15 24.91 -10.73
C THR A 146 2.95 25.65 -12.05
N ASP A 147 2.42 26.87 -11.97
CA ASP A 147 2.28 27.77 -13.12
C ASP A 147 3.65 27.98 -13.79
N PRO A 148 3.76 27.84 -15.12
CA PRO A 148 5.00 28.17 -15.81
C PRO A 148 5.22 29.69 -15.76
N LEU A 149 6.28 30.10 -15.07
CA LEU A 149 6.81 31.47 -15.13
C LEU A 149 7.05 31.84 -16.59
N THR A 150 6.37 32.91 -17.03
CA THR A 150 6.54 33.56 -18.33
C THR A 150 7.82 34.38 -18.36
#